data_AF-A0A1F9YD44-F1
#
_entry.id   AF-A0A1F9YD44-F1
#
_cell.length_a   1.000
_cell.length_b   1.000
_cell.length_c   1.000
_cell.angle_alpha   90.00
_cell.angle_beta   90.00
_cell.angle_gamma   90.00
#
_symmetry.space_group_name_H-M   'P 1'
#
loop_
_entity.id
_entity.type
_entity.pdbx_description
1 polymer ?
#
loop_
_entity_poly.entity_id
_entity_poly.type
_entity_poly.pdbx_seq_one_letter_code
_entity_poly.pdbx_strand_id
1 'polypeptide(L)'
;MNRFLRLSIGISLLGLLSGCAHQGAPGGGPEDKTPPTIEWVFPSQDSLNVPKKITIQIRLSEWIDPRNAEKAVLISPATPRMETSVSKRTVEITPTGALLDSTTYVITLTTDLTDFRGNKLASSYTLRFSTGAHLDSCALSGRVTDPTGAPLQGQLVGAYPCNDTLTPDPAHIRPLYATLTGTEGRFNLIGLRKGGYRLFAFSDVNQNRKFNADHEQLGLPSEDYRLESGKMSVKNIVLVPAKIDTLPLFIRKAVAGAGSALKVYFSGNLNPDCRNDLIHRILVVSEDTTHTTKDTATITSLWPDPADSTAFLLRLSGLKHGQRYRVEALRCFTPDSIGLDTLRFKLPFLANAGRDSIAPEVTATLPQSDGTLPDNTDSLRLFFSEPIRTPALQEGFSFFRLAPTIKKDSLKSTGKDTLRIAVSGKFAFPSRLEMVFRPDTLQPDAWYEWTLQPTKLIDDNGNYSPDSSLSGRFRTQKPLPTGTLSGRLCVTDPSECRVALHPLIGRNGLDTRPDSSGRFFIPALPEGNYRILFFRDINENGRPDKGRYRPFRFAEPIQIVTDSIHVRERWETEEVNHGCDKTDGNGK
;
A
#
# COMPACT_ATOMS: atom_id res chain seq x y z
N MET A 1 -1.25 -42.34 92.01
CA MET A 1 0.22 -42.36 92.12
C MET A 1 0.74 -41.00 91.69
N ASN A 2 1.42 -40.31 92.61
CA ASN A 2 1.72 -38.89 92.61
C ASN A 2 2.86 -38.47 91.66
N ARG A 3 2.75 -37.24 91.15
CA ARG A 3 3.81 -36.21 91.04
C ARG A 3 5.18 -36.63 90.47
N PHE A 4 5.29 -36.71 89.15
CA PHE A 4 6.49 -36.33 88.36
C PHE A 4 5.90 -36.08 86.96
N LEU A 5 5.83 -34.88 86.39
CA LEU A 5 6.99 -34.12 85.95
C LEU A 5 6.51 -32.69 85.61
N ARG A 6 6.45 -31.83 86.63
CA ARG A 6 6.44 -30.36 86.45
C ARG A 6 7.85 -29.95 86.04
N LEU A 7 8.24 -30.10 84.78
CA LEU A 7 9.50 -29.51 84.29
C LEU A 7 9.54 -29.37 82.75
N SER A 8 8.51 -28.77 82.17
CA SER A 8 8.62 -28.18 80.81
C SER A 8 7.81 -26.88 80.67
N ILE A 9 7.28 -26.35 81.78
CA ILE A 9 6.47 -25.12 81.86
C ILE A 9 7.35 -23.84 81.77
N GLY A 10 8.67 -23.97 81.57
CA GLY A 10 9.61 -22.84 81.62
C GLY A 10 10.07 -22.24 80.28
N ILE A 11 9.82 -22.87 79.13
CA ILE A 11 10.38 -22.43 77.83
C ILE A 11 9.30 -22.19 76.76
N SER A 12 8.02 -22.41 77.07
CA SER A 12 6.92 -22.17 76.11
C SER A 12 6.19 -20.83 76.31
N LEU A 13 6.68 -19.95 77.20
CA LEU A 13 6.04 -18.67 77.52
C LEU A 13 6.84 -17.45 77.02
N LEU A 14 7.84 -17.64 76.14
CA LEU A 14 8.70 -16.57 75.62
C LEU A 14 8.77 -16.53 74.08
N GLY A 15 7.64 -16.81 73.41
CA GLY A 15 7.55 -16.82 71.94
C GLY A 15 6.23 -16.33 71.36
N LEU A 16 5.43 -15.56 72.12
CA LEU A 16 4.08 -15.14 71.72
C LEU A 16 3.90 -13.61 71.56
N LEU A 17 4.97 -12.86 71.28
CA LEU A 17 4.89 -11.40 71.03
C LEU A 17 5.59 -10.96 69.73
N SER A 18 5.58 -11.80 68.70
CA SER A 18 6.10 -11.45 67.36
C SER A 18 5.01 -11.49 66.29
N GLY A 19 3.81 -11.01 66.62
CA GLY A 19 2.76 -10.72 65.64
C GLY A 19 2.89 -9.29 65.15
N CYS A 20 3.89 -8.99 64.31
CA CYS A 20 3.91 -7.74 63.55
C CYS A 20 2.67 -7.73 62.64
N ALA A 21 1.68 -6.90 62.97
CA ALA A 21 0.57 -6.61 62.08
C ALA A 21 1.12 -5.93 60.82
N HIS A 22 1.15 -6.66 59.70
CA HIS A 22 1.55 -6.13 58.41
C HIS A 22 0.44 -5.18 57.92
N GLN A 23 0.65 -3.87 58.04
CA GLN A 23 -0.22 -2.88 57.41
C GLN A 23 0.01 -2.92 55.89
N GLY A 24 -0.68 -3.85 55.21
CA GLY A 24 -0.87 -3.76 53.77
C GLY A 24 -1.78 -2.56 53.47
N ALA A 25 -1.44 -1.77 52.45
CA ALA A 25 -2.36 -0.77 51.93
C ALA A 25 -3.71 -1.47 51.63
N PRO A 26 -4.86 -0.84 51.94
CA PRO A 26 -6.14 -1.43 51.62
C PRO A 26 -6.13 -1.81 50.14
N GLY A 27 -6.43 -3.09 49.85
CA GLY A 27 -6.55 -3.54 48.46
C GLY A 27 -7.57 -2.66 47.77
N GLY A 28 -7.17 -1.96 46.71
CA GLY A 28 -8.09 -1.18 45.90
C GLY A 28 -9.23 -2.08 45.42
N GLY A 29 -10.45 -1.54 45.42
CA GLY A 29 -11.58 -2.24 44.81
C GLY A 29 -11.29 -2.58 43.35
N PRO A 30 -12.08 -3.49 42.74
CA PRO A 30 -11.91 -3.83 41.33
C PRO A 30 -11.92 -2.57 40.47
N GLU A 31 -11.05 -2.54 39.46
CA GLU A 31 -11.03 -1.47 38.47
C GLU A 31 -12.41 -1.36 37.81
N ASP A 32 -12.95 -0.15 37.79
CA ASP A 32 -14.23 0.13 37.15
C ASP A 32 -14.05 0.18 35.64
N LYS A 33 -14.74 -0.74 34.96
CA LYS A 33 -14.68 -0.94 33.51
C LYS A 33 -15.99 -0.58 32.81
N THR A 34 -16.88 0.15 33.49
CA THR A 34 -18.22 0.46 33.00
C THR A 34 -18.13 1.59 31.96
N PRO A 35 -18.57 1.36 30.71
CA PRO A 35 -18.58 2.42 29.70
C PRO A 35 -19.56 3.55 30.06
N PRO A 36 -19.21 4.83 29.81
CA PRO A 36 -20.18 5.91 29.93
C PRO A 36 -21.36 5.71 28.96
N THR A 37 -22.56 6.09 29.40
CA THR A 37 -23.79 6.05 28.58
C THR A 37 -24.43 7.43 28.51
N ILE A 38 -25.18 7.72 27.44
CA ILE A 38 -25.87 9.02 27.27
C ILE A 38 -27.15 9.02 28.10
N GLU A 39 -27.28 9.96 29.04
CA GLU A 39 -28.48 10.12 29.87
C GLU A 39 -29.45 11.14 29.27
N TRP A 40 -28.92 12.25 28.74
CA TRP A 40 -29.75 13.37 28.29
C TRP A 40 -28.99 14.27 27.31
N VAL A 41 -29.73 14.91 26.40
CA VAL A 41 -29.18 15.83 25.39
C VAL A 41 -30.07 17.07 25.22
N PHE A 42 -29.42 18.20 24.95
CA PHE A 42 -30.06 19.46 24.55
C PHE A 42 -29.27 20.16 23.44
N PRO A 43 -29.91 20.56 22.33
CA PRO A 43 -31.32 20.34 21.99
C PRO A 43 -31.65 18.83 21.86
N SER A 44 -32.93 18.47 21.91
CA SER A 44 -33.33 17.07 21.70
C SER A 44 -33.01 16.60 20.29
N GLN A 45 -32.89 15.29 20.10
CA GLN A 45 -32.63 14.71 18.78
C GLN A 45 -33.64 15.21 17.74
N ASP A 46 -33.14 15.58 16.57
CA ASP A 46 -33.90 16.06 15.41
C ASP A 46 -34.73 17.33 15.66
N SER A 47 -34.36 18.14 16.66
CA SER A 47 -35.01 19.43 16.92
C SER A 47 -34.89 20.40 15.73
N LEU A 48 -35.94 21.18 15.51
CA LEU A 48 -36.04 22.21 14.46
C LEU A 48 -36.08 23.60 15.08
N ASN A 49 -35.79 24.62 14.26
CA ASN A 49 -35.81 26.04 14.66
C ASN A 49 -34.97 26.33 15.92
N VAL A 50 -33.86 25.61 16.09
CA VAL A 50 -32.96 25.79 17.23
C VAL A 50 -32.33 27.19 17.19
N PRO A 51 -32.30 27.94 18.31
CA PRO A 51 -31.69 29.26 18.36
C PRO A 51 -30.23 29.25 17.89
N LYS A 52 -29.85 30.25 17.10
CA LYS A 52 -28.48 30.37 16.55
C LYS A 52 -27.41 30.66 17.61
N LYS A 53 -27.81 31.08 18.82
CA LYS A 53 -26.95 31.22 20.00
C LYS A 53 -27.46 30.22 21.04
N ILE A 54 -26.74 29.12 21.21
CA ILE A 54 -27.13 28.01 22.08
C ILE A 54 -25.89 27.34 22.63
N THR A 55 -25.97 26.80 23.84
CA THR A 55 -25.01 25.82 24.35
C THR A 55 -25.63 24.44 24.20
N ILE A 56 -25.00 23.59 23.39
CA ILE A 56 -25.38 22.19 23.26
C ILE A 56 -24.83 21.45 24.49
N GLN A 57 -25.64 20.60 25.10
CA GLN A 57 -25.27 19.82 26.28
C GLN A 57 -25.56 18.34 26.04
N ILE A 58 -24.57 17.49 26.30
CA ILE A 58 -24.71 16.04 26.29
C ILE A 58 -24.27 15.52 27.65
N ARG A 59 -25.20 14.99 28.43
CA ARG A 59 -24.97 14.47 29.77
C ARG A 59 -24.80 12.94 29.72
N LEU A 60 -23.79 12.44 30.42
CA LEU A 60 -23.45 11.03 30.50
C LEU A 60 -23.61 10.48 31.92
N SER A 61 -23.59 9.15 32.07
CA SER A 61 -23.67 8.47 33.37
C SER A 61 -22.43 8.68 34.24
N GLU A 62 -21.26 8.85 33.61
CA GLU A 62 -19.97 8.96 34.28
C GLU A 62 -19.29 10.34 34.08
N TRP A 63 -18.32 10.63 34.95
CA TRP A 63 -17.52 11.86 34.85
C TRP A 63 -16.55 11.74 33.67
N ILE A 64 -16.52 12.75 32.81
CA ILE A 64 -15.76 12.73 31.56
C ILE A 64 -14.37 13.34 31.76
N ASP A 65 -13.37 12.76 31.09
CA ASP A 65 -12.03 13.33 31.05
C ASP A 65 -12.01 14.55 30.11
N PRO A 66 -11.74 15.77 30.62
CA PRO A 66 -11.68 16.96 29.78
C PRO A 66 -10.52 16.92 28.76
N ARG A 67 -9.48 16.11 28.98
CA ARG A 67 -8.24 16.14 28.17
C ARG A 67 -8.42 15.66 26.73
N ASN A 68 -9.41 14.79 26.47
CA ASN A 68 -9.69 14.27 25.12
C ASN A 68 -11.07 14.64 24.57
N ALA A 69 -11.92 15.31 25.35
CA ALA A 69 -13.30 15.59 24.96
C ALA A 69 -13.40 16.41 23.66
N GLU A 70 -12.59 17.46 23.48
CA GLU A 70 -12.59 18.28 22.25
C GLU A 70 -12.26 17.43 21.01
N LYS A 71 -11.26 16.55 21.14
CA LYS A 71 -10.80 15.65 20.07
C LYS A 71 -11.84 14.57 19.75
N ALA A 72 -12.58 14.11 20.76
CA ALA A 72 -13.60 13.08 20.62
C ALA A 72 -14.94 13.57 20.06
N VAL A 73 -15.14 14.88 19.89
CA VAL A 73 -16.36 15.51 19.36
C VAL A 73 -16.17 15.95 17.91
N LEU A 74 -16.84 15.28 16.97
CA LEU A 74 -16.93 15.75 15.59
C LEU A 74 -18.17 16.63 15.39
N ILE A 75 -18.02 17.72 14.64
CA ILE A 75 -19.07 18.71 14.43
C ILE A 75 -19.15 19.01 12.93
N SER A 76 -20.33 18.83 12.38
CA SER A 76 -20.64 19.09 10.97
C SER A 76 -21.89 19.96 10.86
N PRO A 77 -21.89 21.07 10.09
CA PRO A 77 -20.73 21.64 9.43
C PRO A 77 -19.69 22.17 10.42
N ALA A 78 -18.42 22.17 10.02
CA ALA A 78 -17.29 22.69 10.83
C ALA A 78 -17.27 24.23 11.00
N THR A 79 -18.31 24.92 10.56
CA THR A 79 -18.48 26.39 10.66
C THR A 79 -19.87 26.76 11.20
N PRO A 80 -19.98 27.72 12.14
CA PRO A 80 -18.88 28.43 12.79
C PRO A 80 -18.04 27.50 13.70
N ARG A 81 -16.88 27.97 14.17
CA ARG A 81 -16.09 27.21 15.14
C ARG A 81 -16.93 27.01 16.41
N MET A 82 -16.97 25.78 16.91
CA MET A 82 -17.54 25.46 18.22
C MET A 82 -16.43 25.02 19.16
N GLU A 83 -16.56 25.41 20.42
CA GLU A 83 -15.66 25.04 21.50
C GLU A 83 -16.32 23.97 22.37
N THR A 84 -15.55 22.93 22.69
CA THR A 84 -16.00 21.84 23.55
C THR A 84 -15.37 22.03 24.93
N SER A 85 -16.18 21.97 25.97
CA SER A 85 -15.74 21.90 27.36
C SER A 85 -16.43 20.74 28.08
N VAL A 86 -15.92 20.39 29.26
CA VAL A 86 -16.51 19.34 30.11
C VAL A 86 -16.80 19.92 31.47
N SER A 87 -18.03 19.73 31.94
CA SER A 87 -18.49 20.05 33.29
C SER A 87 -18.98 18.77 33.96
N LYS A 88 -18.11 18.13 34.75
CA LYS A 88 -18.35 16.84 35.42
C LYS A 88 -18.79 15.74 34.43
N ARG A 89 -20.10 15.48 34.34
CA ARG A 89 -20.72 14.45 33.50
C ARG A 89 -21.24 14.99 32.16
N THR A 90 -21.06 16.29 31.90
CA THR A 90 -21.66 16.96 30.76
C THR A 90 -20.57 17.45 29.81
N VAL A 91 -20.68 17.04 28.55
CA VAL A 91 -19.95 17.66 27.44
C VAL A 91 -20.77 18.85 26.96
N GLU A 92 -20.19 20.05 27.02
CA GLU A 92 -20.81 21.28 26.56
C GLU A 92 -20.13 21.76 25.29
N ILE A 93 -20.93 22.12 24.28
CA ILE A 93 -20.44 22.56 22.98
C ILE A 93 -21.08 23.92 22.70
N THR A 94 -20.25 24.95 22.62
CA THR A 94 -20.70 26.34 22.47
C THR A 94 -20.13 26.93 21.19
N PRO A 95 -20.96 27.51 20.30
CA PRO A 95 -20.46 28.15 19.10
C PRO A 95 -19.81 29.50 19.45
N THR A 96 -18.64 29.75 18.86
CA THR A 96 -17.89 31.03 19.03
C THR A 96 -18.58 32.23 18.35
N GLY A 97 -19.54 31.94 17.46
CA GLY A 97 -20.40 32.92 16.79
C GLY A 97 -21.81 32.37 16.62
N ALA A 98 -22.67 33.10 15.91
CA ALA A 98 -24.01 32.59 15.60
C ALA A 98 -23.94 31.39 14.65
N LEU A 99 -24.70 30.33 14.93
CA LEU A 99 -24.89 29.22 14.02
C LEU A 99 -25.47 29.71 12.67
N LEU A 100 -25.12 29.01 11.61
CA LEU A 100 -25.62 29.29 10.26
C LEU A 100 -27.13 29.09 10.20
N ASP A 101 -27.79 29.91 9.38
CA ASP A 101 -29.24 29.86 9.23
C ASP A 101 -29.69 28.64 8.43
N SER A 102 -30.88 28.13 8.76
CA SER A 102 -31.53 26.99 8.10
C SER A 102 -30.63 25.76 7.93
N THR A 103 -29.68 25.55 8.84
CA THR A 103 -28.57 24.60 8.70
C THR A 103 -28.76 23.44 9.65
N THR A 104 -28.55 22.22 9.13
CA THR A 104 -28.47 21.02 9.96
C THR A 104 -27.09 20.88 10.55
N TYR A 105 -27.06 20.76 11.87
CA TYR A 105 -25.86 20.45 12.65
C TYR A 105 -25.93 18.99 13.10
N VAL A 106 -24.83 18.28 12.90
CA VAL A 106 -24.59 16.91 13.30
C VAL A 106 -23.36 16.90 14.20
N ILE A 107 -23.56 16.51 15.45
CA ILE A 107 -22.53 16.40 16.48
C ILE A 107 -22.36 14.93 16.81
N THR A 108 -21.16 14.40 16.62
CA THR A 108 -20.83 13.00 16.90
C THR A 108 -19.84 12.91 18.04
N LEU A 109 -20.24 12.28 19.14
CA LEU A 109 -19.33 11.77 20.17
C LEU A 109 -18.76 10.45 19.70
N THR A 110 -17.46 10.41 19.48
CA THR A 110 -16.74 9.21 19.01
C THR A 110 -16.42 8.28 20.18
N THR A 111 -16.04 7.03 19.86
CA THR A 111 -15.61 6.04 20.87
C THR A 111 -14.32 6.44 21.59
N ASP A 112 -13.63 7.50 21.18
CA ASP A 112 -12.45 8.00 21.85
C ASP A 112 -12.75 8.93 23.03
N LEU A 113 -14.02 9.29 23.27
CA LEU A 113 -14.43 9.95 24.50
C LEU A 113 -14.26 8.97 25.66
N THR A 114 -13.54 9.39 26.71
CA THR A 114 -13.33 8.57 27.90
C THR A 114 -13.89 9.21 29.15
N ASP A 115 -14.30 8.38 30.10
CA ASP A 115 -14.50 8.81 31.47
C ASP A 115 -13.16 9.12 32.19
N PHE A 116 -13.23 9.58 33.43
CA PHE A 116 -12.05 9.88 34.25
C PHE A 116 -11.22 8.64 34.64
N ARG A 117 -11.75 7.43 34.41
CA ARG A 117 -11.08 6.15 34.66
C ARG A 117 -10.50 5.53 33.38
N GLY A 118 -10.70 6.15 32.22
CA GLY A 118 -10.21 5.68 30.93
C GLY A 118 -11.16 4.74 30.18
N ASN A 119 -12.39 4.54 30.66
CA ASN A 119 -13.39 3.75 29.94
C ASN A 119 -13.93 4.54 28.75
N LYS A 120 -13.88 3.92 27.58
CA LYS A 120 -14.37 4.48 26.31
C LYS A 120 -15.88 4.31 26.19
N LEU A 121 -16.53 5.21 25.44
CA LEU A 121 -17.90 4.96 24.95
C LEU A 121 -17.98 3.62 24.21
N ALA A 122 -19.00 2.82 24.51
CA ALA A 122 -19.21 1.53 23.84
C ALA A 122 -19.53 1.66 22.34
N SER A 123 -20.18 2.76 21.96
CA SER A 123 -20.47 3.11 20.57
C SER A 123 -20.51 4.63 20.41
N SER A 124 -20.29 5.12 19.20
CA SER A 124 -20.42 6.54 18.91
C SER A 124 -21.88 7.00 19.02
N TYR A 125 -22.11 8.19 19.55
CA TYR A 125 -23.43 8.81 19.62
C TYR A 125 -23.51 10.01 18.66
N THR A 126 -24.62 10.17 17.94
CA THR A 126 -24.82 11.30 17.01
C THR A 126 -26.09 12.08 17.36
N LEU A 127 -25.90 13.34 17.72
CA LEU A 127 -26.95 14.34 17.89
C LEU A 127 -27.13 15.12 16.58
N ARG A 128 -28.37 15.28 16.11
CA ARG A 128 -28.70 16.08 14.94
C ARG A 128 -29.78 17.10 15.27
N PHE A 129 -29.66 18.32 14.78
CA PHE A 129 -30.68 19.38 14.91
C PHE A 129 -30.58 20.39 13.77
N SER A 130 -31.60 21.23 13.57
CA SER A 130 -31.61 22.31 12.57
C SER A 130 -31.90 23.67 13.19
N THR A 131 -31.24 24.70 12.68
CA THR A 131 -31.58 26.11 12.97
C THR A 131 -32.78 26.61 12.16
N GLY A 132 -33.28 25.83 11.20
CA GLY A 132 -34.48 26.16 10.42
C GLY A 132 -35.60 25.13 10.55
N ALA A 133 -36.59 25.25 9.67
CA ALA A 133 -37.83 24.45 9.71
C ALA A 133 -37.68 23.01 9.20
N HIS A 134 -36.53 22.64 8.64
CA HIS A 134 -36.28 21.32 8.08
C HIS A 134 -34.85 20.84 8.35
N LEU A 135 -34.65 19.53 8.31
CA LEU A 135 -33.35 18.89 8.32
C LEU A 135 -32.87 18.66 6.88
N ASP A 136 -31.62 19.00 6.63
CA ASP A 136 -30.86 18.58 5.47
C ASP A 136 -30.78 17.05 5.52
N SER A 137 -31.17 16.40 4.43
CA SER A 137 -31.34 14.94 4.38
C SER A 137 -30.40 14.26 3.39
N CYS A 138 -29.45 15.00 2.79
CA CYS A 138 -28.50 14.35 1.90
C CYS A 138 -27.46 13.54 2.69
N ALA A 139 -26.96 12.47 2.08
CA ALA A 139 -26.01 11.57 2.73
C ALA A 139 -25.00 10.94 1.76
N LEU A 140 -23.76 10.76 2.22
CA LEU A 140 -22.70 10.05 1.52
C LEU A 140 -22.20 8.89 2.40
N SER A 141 -22.22 7.67 1.87
CA SER A 141 -21.84 6.48 2.65
C SER A 141 -21.00 5.52 1.83
N GLY A 142 -20.17 4.76 2.54
CA GLY A 142 -19.17 3.92 1.89
C GLY A 142 -18.27 3.18 2.87
N ARG A 143 -17.12 2.75 2.38
CA ARG A 143 -16.06 2.09 3.13
C ARG A 143 -14.69 2.69 2.85
N VAL A 144 -13.83 2.63 3.84
CA VAL A 144 -12.40 2.88 3.69
C VAL A 144 -11.67 1.56 3.90
N THR A 145 -10.83 1.18 2.95
CA THR A 145 -10.10 -0.08 2.99
C THR A 145 -8.62 0.13 2.68
N ASP A 146 -7.80 -0.86 3.02
CA ASP A 146 -6.45 -0.95 2.48
C ASP A 146 -6.47 -1.43 1.00
N PRO A 147 -5.32 -1.47 0.31
CA PRO A 147 -5.24 -1.94 -1.09
C PRO A 147 -5.64 -3.41 -1.31
N THR A 148 -5.74 -4.22 -0.25
CA THR A 148 -6.20 -5.63 -0.31
C THR A 148 -7.71 -5.76 -0.09
N GLY A 149 -8.38 -4.65 0.22
CA GLY A 149 -9.78 -4.64 0.64
C GLY A 149 -9.99 -4.92 2.13
N ALA A 150 -8.95 -4.93 2.97
CA ALA A 150 -9.18 -5.04 4.41
C ALA A 150 -9.80 -3.73 4.94
N PRO A 151 -10.82 -3.78 5.81
CA PRO A 151 -11.45 -2.58 6.35
C PRO A 151 -10.49 -1.78 7.25
N LEU A 152 -10.52 -0.45 7.14
CA LEU A 152 -9.73 0.46 7.97
C LEU A 152 -10.64 1.20 8.96
N GLN A 153 -10.53 0.88 10.24
CA GLN A 153 -11.24 1.55 11.34
C GLN A 153 -10.60 2.89 11.72
N GLY A 154 -11.41 3.84 12.20
CA GLY A 154 -10.95 5.09 12.78
C GLY A 154 -10.40 6.11 11.77
N GLN A 155 -10.62 5.89 10.48
CA GLN A 155 -10.23 6.82 9.42
C GLN A 155 -11.17 8.01 9.40
N LEU A 156 -10.63 9.23 9.35
CA LEU A 156 -11.43 10.43 9.15
C LEU A 156 -11.86 10.48 7.68
N VAL A 157 -13.17 10.51 7.43
CA VAL A 157 -13.73 10.75 6.10
C VAL A 157 -14.32 12.15 6.09
N GLY A 158 -13.73 13.01 5.28
CA GLY A 158 -14.10 14.42 5.18
C GLY A 158 -14.74 14.75 3.83
N ALA A 159 -15.88 15.43 3.85
CA ALA A 159 -16.49 16.04 2.66
C ALA A 159 -16.16 17.53 2.58
N TYR A 160 -15.57 17.91 1.45
CA TYR A 160 -15.17 19.26 1.12
C TYR A 160 -16.05 19.79 -0.01
N PRO A 161 -16.67 20.97 0.13
CA PRO A 161 -17.36 21.59 -0.99
C PRO A 161 -16.43 21.72 -2.20
N CYS A 162 -16.91 21.35 -3.37
CA CYS A 162 -16.16 21.47 -4.62
C CYS A 162 -17.05 21.97 -5.77
N ASN A 163 -16.40 22.57 -6.75
CA ASN A 163 -16.96 22.95 -8.04
C ASN A 163 -15.80 23.02 -9.06
N ASP A 164 -16.10 23.34 -10.32
CA ASP A 164 -15.12 23.35 -11.42
C ASP A 164 -13.90 24.27 -11.17
N THR A 165 -14.05 25.27 -10.31
CA THR A 165 -12.98 26.24 -9.98
C THR A 165 -12.27 25.96 -8.64
N LEU A 166 -12.91 25.21 -7.74
CA LEU A 166 -12.45 25.00 -6.38
C LEU A 166 -11.91 23.58 -6.22
N THR A 167 -10.58 23.46 -6.14
CA THR A 167 -9.92 22.22 -5.74
C THR A 167 -9.57 22.28 -4.25
N PRO A 168 -10.32 21.58 -3.38
CA PRO A 168 -10.03 21.58 -1.94
C PRO A 168 -8.69 20.90 -1.65
N ASP A 169 -7.94 21.48 -0.71
CA ASP A 169 -6.67 20.93 -0.23
C ASP A 169 -6.78 20.45 1.23
N PRO A 170 -6.95 19.13 1.48
CA PRO A 170 -7.11 18.59 2.84
C PRO A 170 -5.91 18.85 3.76
N ALA A 171 -4.73 19.24 3.25
CA ALA A 171 -3.59 19.60 4.11
C ALA A 171 -3.73 21.01 4.71
N HIS A 172 -4.50 21.88 4.08
CA HIS A 172 -4.62 23.29 4.48
C HIS A 172 -5.99 23.64 5.06
N ILE A 173 -7.05 22.99 4.58
CA ILE A 173 -8.43 23.23 5.02
C ILE A 173 -9.01 22.01 5.75
N ARG A 174 -9.87 22.26 6.74
CA ARG A 174 -10.64 21.21 7.41
C ARG A 174 -11.86 20.83 6.56
N PRO A 175 -12.34 19.59 6.63
CA PRO A 175 -13.57 19.21 5.93
C PRO A 175 -14.77 19.97 6.49
N LEU A 176 -15.74 20.28 5.63
CA LEU A 176 -16.98 20.91 6.07
C LEU A 176 -17.83 19.91 6.85
N TYR A 177 -17.95 18.67 6.35
CA TYR A 177 -18.60 17.57 7.04
C TYR A 177 -17.59 16.44 7.28
N ALA A 178 -17.61 15.82 8.46
CA ALA A 178 -16.69 14.73 8.78
C ALA A 178 -17.33 13.65 9.63
N THR A 179 -16.84 12.42 9.44
CA THR A 179 -17.15 11.25 10.27
C THR A 179 -15.91 10.38 10.41
N LEU A 180 -15.95 9.41 11.33
CA LEU A 180 -14.97 8.33 11.40
C LEU A 180 -15.53 7.05 10.79
N THR A 181 -14.64 6.15 10.36
CA THR A 181 -15.01 4.78 10.00
C THR A 181 -15.16 3.89 11.24
N GLY A 182 -16.15 3.01 11.21
CA GLY A 182 -16.33 1.95 12.20
C GLY A 182 -15.36 0.77 12.02
N THR A 183 -15.55 -0.30 12.80
CA THR A 183 -14.72 -1.53 12.78
C THR A 183 -14.67 -2.21 11.42
N GLU A 184 -15.75 -2.14 10.63
CA GLU A 184 -15.82 -2.68 9.27
C GLU A 184 -15.40 -1.65 8.19
N GLY A 185 -14.71 -0.58 8.57
CA GLY A 185 -14.29 0.48 7.65
C GLY A 185 -15.45 1.31 7.09
N ARG A 186 -16.70 1.07 7.51
CA ARG A 186 -17.89 1.78 7.04
C ARG A 186 -17.93 3.21 7.57
N PHE A 187 -18.30 4.15 6.71
CA PHE A 187 -18.59 5.53 7.09
C PHE A 187 -19.98 5.95 6.61
N ASN A 188 -20.58 6.92 7.31
CA ASN A 188 -21.85 7.53 6.94
C ASN A 188 -21.84 9.02 7.28
N LEU A 189 -21.77 9.87 6.26
CA LEU A 189 -21.96 11.31 6.37
C LEU A 189 -23.44 11.61 6.15
N ILE A 190 -24.10 12.19 7.13
CA ILE A 190 -25.52 12.56 7.10
C ILE A 190 -25.71 14.05 7.37
N GLY A 191 -26.89 14.58 7.05
CA GLY A 191 -27.18 16.00 7.30
C GLY A 191 -26.53 16.95 6.30
N LEU A 192 -26.15 16.45 5.12
CA LEU A 192 -25.49 17.25 4.10
C LEU A 192 -26.49 18.11 3.37
N ARG A 193 -26.11 19.37 3.12
CA ARG A 193 -26.81 20.25 2.19
C ARG A 193 -26.61 19.78 0.76
N LYS A 194 -27.57 20.08 -0.12
CA LYS A 194 -27.41 19.92 -1.57
C LYS A 194 -26.19 20.72 -2.05
N GLY A 195 -25.39 20.14 -2.93
CA GLY A 195 -24.11 20.70 -3.37
C GLY A 195 -23.15 19.65 -3.95
N GLY A 196 -22.02 20.10 -4.47
CA GLY A 196 -20.91 19.25 -4.90
C GLY A 196 -19.91 19.03 -3.77
N TYR A 197 -19.48 17.78 -3.59
CA TYR A 197 -18.53 17.40 -2.55
C TYR A 197 -17.41 16.50 -3.07
N ARG A 198 -16.18 16.82 -2.69
CA ARG A 198 -15.02 15.94 -2.83
C ARG A 198 -14.74 15.27 -1.50
N LEU A 199 -14.61 13.94 -1.51
CA LEU A 199 -14.28 13.17 -0.31
C LEU A 199 -12.79 12.89 -0.22
N PHE A 200 -12.24 12.95 0.98
CA PHE A 200 -10.91 12.43 1.29
C PHE A 200 -11.00 11.58 2.55
N ALA A 201 -10.20 10.51 2.62
CA ALA A 201 -10.02 9.71 3.83
C ALA A 201 -8.57 9.77 4.31
N PHE A 202 -8.32 9.96 5.60
CA PHE A 202 -6.95 9.89 6.14
C PHE A 202 -6.92 9.50 7.61
N SER A 203 -5.80 8.92 8.02
CA SER A 203 -5.48 8.64 9.43
C SER A 203 -5.13 9.96 10.11
N ASP A 204 -6.09 10.65 10.73
CA ASP A 204 -5.89 11.93 11.46
C ASP A 204 -5.15 11.71 12.80
N VAL A 205 -3.88 11.32 12.74
CA VAL A 205 -3.09 10.84 13.90
C VAL A 205 -2.90 11.96 14.92
N ASN A 206 -2.69 13.19 14.45
CA ASN A 206 -2.51 14.36 15.31
C ASN A 206 -3.86 15.00 15.73
N GLN A 207 -4.99 14.50 15.21
CA GLN A 207 -6.36 14.94 15.49
C GLN A 207 -6.62 16.42 15.18
N ASN A 208 -5.90 16.99 14.21
CA ASN A 208 -6.09 18.39 13.79
C ASN A 208 -7.13 18.54 12.66
N ARG A 209 -7.64 17.40 12.15
CA ARG A 209 -8.63 17.25 11.07
C ARG A 209 -8.15 17.77 9.72
N LYS A 210 -6.84 17.77 9.51
CA LYS A 210 -6.16 18.09 8.27
C LYS A 210 -5.20 16.97 7.95
N PHE A 211 -5.06 16.69 6.66
CA PHE A 211 -4.15 15.69 6.18
C PHE A 211 -2.68 16.13 6.36
N ASN A 212 -1.84 15.24 6.88
CA ASN A 212 -0.39 15.41 6.93
C ASN A 212 0.33 14.32 6.12
N ALA A 213 0.93 14.70 5.00
CA ALA A 213 1.57 13.78 4.08
C ALA A 213 2.80 13.03 4.64
N ASP A 214 3.46 13.56 5.68
CA ASP A 214 4.64 12.92 6.27
C ASP A 214 4.29 11.77 7.23
N HIS A 215 3.05 11.74 7.72
CA HIS A 215 2.62 10.82 8.77
C HIS A 215 1.35 10.02 8.45
N GLU A 216 0.58 10.47 7.46
CA GLU A 216 -0.77 9.99 7.23
C GLU A 216 -0.92 9.46 5.79
N GLN A 217 -1.81 8.49 5.63
CA GLN A 217 -2.20 7.99 4.31
C GLN A 217 -3.39 8.80 3.81
N LEU A 218 -3.48 9.04 2.51
CA LEU A 218 -4.59 9.76 1.89
C LEU A 218 -5.35 8.87 0.91
N GLY A 219 -6.65 8.74 1.12
CA GLY A 219 -7.59 8.12 0.21
C GLY A 219 -8.21 9.19 -0.68
N LEU A 220 -7.97 9.08 -1.98
CA LEU A 220 -8.54 9.97 -2.99
C LEU A 220 -9.85 9.40 -3.52
N PRO A 221 -10.81 10.24 -3.92
CA PRO A 221 -12.06 9.78 -4.48
C PRO A 221 -11.88 9.41 -5.96
N SER A 222 -12.84 8.64 -6.49
CA SER A 222 -12.91 8.33 -7.93
C SER A 222 -13.67 9.37 -8.75
N GLU A 223 -14.44 10.23 -8.08
CA GLU A 223 -15.24 11.31 -8.70
C GLU A 223 -15.60 12.38 -7.65
N ASP A 224 -16.21 13.48 -8.11
CA ASP A 224 -16.91 14.42 -7.23
C ASP A 224 -18.38 14.01 -7.07
N TYR A 225 -18.90 14.11 -5.85
CA TYR A 225 -20.25 13.68 -5.53
C TYR A 225 -21.21 14.86 -5.50
N ARG A 226 -22.11 14.92 -6.49
CA ARG A 226 -23.17 15.93 -6.57
C ARG A 226 -24.45 15.44 -5.90
N LEU A 227 -24.91 16.21 -4.90
CA LEU A 227 -26.15 15.97 -4.15
C LEU A 227 -27.21 17.00 -4.52
N GLU A 228 -28.36 16.53 -5.00
CA GLU A 228 -29.46 17.37 -5.49
C GLU A 228 -30.82 16.69 -5.27
N SER A 229 -31.93 17.35 -5.60
CA SER A 229 -33.28 16.85 -5.31
C SER A 229 -33.54 15.43 -5.86
N GLY A 230 -32.98 15.09 -7.02
CA GLY A 230 -33.11 13.75 -7.63
C GLY A 230 -32.05 12.74 -7.16
N LYS A 231 -30.99 13.19 -6.46
CA LYS A 231 -29.88 12.36 -5.98
C LYS A 231 -29.47 12.82 -4.59
N MET A 232 -30.30 12.50 -3.62
CA MET A 232 -30.09 12.92 -2.23
C MET A 232 -29.06 12.04 -1.49
N SER A 233 -28.76 10.84 -1.99
CA SER A 233 -27.74 10.00 -1.37
C SER A 233 -26.88 9.28 -2.40
N VAL A 234 -25.59 9.17 -2.08
CA VAL A 234 -24.65 8.29 -2.78
C VAL A 234 -24.14 7.25 -1.78
N LYS A 235 -24.17 5.99 -2.20
CA LYS A 235 -23.78 4.83 -1.40
C LYS A 235 -22.63 4.09 -2.08
N ASN A 236 -22.03 3.14 -1.37
CA ASN A 236 -20.97 2.26 -1.86
C ASN A 236 -19.72 3.01 -2.35
N ILE A 237 -19.44 4.17 -1.75
CA ILE A 237 -18.19 4.88 -2.03
C ILE A 237 -17.03 4.09 -1.42
N VAL A 238 -15.97 3.84 -2.19
CA VAL A 238 -14.76 3.19 -1.68
C VAL A 238 -13.60 4.17 -1.75
N LEU A 239 -12.91 4.35 -0.62
CA LEU A 239 -11.68 5.12 -0.53
C LEU A 239 -10.55 4.20 -0.07
N VAL A 240 -9.40 4.29 -0.73
CA VAL A 240 -8.23 3.47 -0.40
C VAL A 240 -7.05 4.38 -0.03
N PRO A 241 -6.84 4.64 1.27
CA PRO A 241 -5.72 5.44 1.71
C PRO A 241 -4.38 4.80 1.36
N ALA A 242 -3.52 5.58 0.73
CA ALA A 242 -2.16 5.18 0.41
C ALA A 242 -1.17 6.21 0.94
N LYS A 243 0.07 5.76 1.21
CA LYS A 243 1.15 6.70 1.51
C LYS A 243 1.40 7.56 0.27
N ILE A 244 1.50 8.86 0.51
CA ILE A 244 1.96 9.81 -0.49
C ILE A 244 3.47 9.91 -0.31
N ASP A 245 4.22 9.68 -1.37
CA ASP A 245 5.63 10.03 -1.35
C ASP A 245 5.73 11.56 -1.30
N THR A 246 6.50 12.08 -0.35
CA THR A 246 6.79 13.52 -0.21
C THR A 246 8.26 13.82 -0.40
N LEU A 247 9.09 12.79 -0.54
CA LEU A 247 10.54 12.95 -0.61
C LEU A 247 10.93 13.45 -1.99
N PRO A 248 11.70 14.55 -2.08
CA PRO A 248 12.16 15.02 -3.37
C PRO A 248 13.08 13.99 -4.02
N LEU A 249 12.98 13.89 -5.35
CA LEU A 249 13.87 13.04 -6.13
C LEU A 249 15.28 13.65 -6.12
N PHE A 250 16.34 12.87 -5.96
CA PHE A 250 17.71 13.37 -6.11
C PHE A 250 18.65 12.28 -6.62
N ILE A 251 19.84 12.67 -7.07
CA ILE A 251 20.88 11.70 -7.43
C ILE A 251 21.57 11.27 -6.13
N ARG A 252 21.30 10.05 -5.68
CA ARG A 252 21.86 9.48 -4.46
C ARG A 252 23.33 9.17 -4.61
N LYS A 253 23.74 8.64 -5.76
CA LYS A 253 25.12 8.19 -6.03
C LYS A 253 25.40 8.16 -7.53
N ALA A 254 26.66 8.38 -7.91
CA ALA A 254 27.19 8.17 -9.25
C ALA A 254 28.56 7.51 -9.11
N VAL A 255 28.81 6.45 -9.87
CA VAL A 255 30.02 5.63 -9.78
C VAL A 255 30.59 5.47 -11.17
N ALA A 256 31.82 5.95 -11.38
CA ALA A 256 32.56 5.70 -12.60
C ALA A 256 32.90 4.20 -12.69
N GLY A 257 32.56 3.58 -13.81
CA GLY A 257 32.95 2.21 -14.14
C GLY A 257 34.25 2.18 -14.92
N ALA A 258 34.53 1.02 -15.54
CA ALA A 258 35.62 0.91 -16.50
C ALA A 258 35.34 1.76 -17.75
N GLY A 259 36.43 2.28 -18.33
CA GLY A 259 36.38 3.10 -19.54
C GLY A 259 35.40 4.26 -19.43
N SER A 260 34.42 4.30 -20.34
CA SER A 260 33.44 5.40 -20.40
C SER A 260 32.09 5.08 -19.73
N ALA A 261 32.04 4.06 -18.88
CA ALA A 261 30.84 3.69 -18.15
C ALA A 261 30.64 4.57 -16.89
N LEU A 262 29.39 4.93 -16.62
CA LEU A 262 28.98 5.64 -15.41
C LEU A 262 27.66 5.06 -14.92
N LYS A 263 27.60 4.63 -13.67
CA LYS A 263 26.36 4.14 -13.05
C LYS A 263 25.78 5.20 -12.12
N VAL A 264 24.54 5.59 -12.36
CA VAL A 264 23.82 6.64 -11.62
C VAL A 264 22.67 6.03 -10.85
N TYR A 265 22.50 6.44 -9.59
CA TYR A 265 21.47 5.97 -8.67
C TYR A 265 20.60 7.14 -8.23
N PHE A 266 19.29 7.03 -8.42
CA PHE A 266 18.32 7.99 -7.91
C PHE A 266 17.85 7.63 -6.50
N SER A 267 17.28 8.59 -5.77
CA SER A 267 16.69 8.36 -4.43
C SER A 267 15.38 7.58 -4.47
N GLY A 268 14.72 7.53 -5.63
CA GLY A 268 13.47 6.82 -5.86
C GLY A 268 13.28 6.51 -7.34
N ASN A 269 12.21 5.77 -7.65
CA ASN A 269 11.87 5.42 -9.02
C ASN A 269 11.52 6.69 -9.82
N LEU A 270 11.93 6.71 -11.09
CA LEU A 270 11.50 7.75 -12.03
C LEU A 270 10.11 7.40 -12.59
N ASN A 271 9.29 8.41 -12.85
CA ASN A 271 8.07 8.20 -13.62
C ASN A 271 8.39 7.72 -15.06
N PRO A 272 7.42 7.11 -15.77
CA PRO A 272 7.66 6.56 -17.11
C PRO A 272 8.21 7.58 -18.11
N ASP A 273 7.68 8.81 -18.12
CA ASP A 273 8.13 9.87 -19.04
C ASP A 273 9.60 10.21 -18.83
N CYS A 274 10.03 10.38 -17.57
CA CYS A 274 11.41 10.68 -17.24
C CYS A 274 12.33 9.50 -17.54
N ARG A 275 11.84 8.26 -17.30
CA ARG A 275 12.61 7.04 -17.58
C ARG A 275 12.85 6.84 -19.07
N ASN A 276 11.83 7.07 -19.90
CA ASN A 276 11.90 6.85 -21.35
C ASN A 276 12.75 7.90 -22.06
N ASP A 277 12.77 9.13 -21.55
CA ASP A 277 13.51 10.27 -22.11
C ASP A 277 14.76 10.63 -21.28
N LEU A 278 15.23 9.70 -20.43
CA LEU A 278 16.27 9.99 -19.44
C LEU A 278 17.60 10.42 -20.08
N ILE A 279 17.92 9.87 -21.24
CA ILE A 279 19.16 10.18 -21.97
C ILE A 279 19.27 11.67 -22.34
N HIS A 280 18.15 12.35 -22.56
CA HIS A 280 18.08 13.79 -22.87
C HIS A 280 17.91 14.66 -21.62
N ARG A 281 17.71 14.04 -20.45
CA ARG A 281 17.49 14.69 -19.16
C ARG A 281 18.70 14.65 -18.24
N ILE A 282 19.69 13.81 -18.53
CA ILE A 282 20.96 13.78 -17.81
C ILE A 282 22.00 14.58 -18.57
N LEU A 283 22.71 15.45 -17.84
CA LEU A 283 23.91 16.12 -18.31
C LEU A 283 25.12 15.63 -17.51
N VAL A 284 26.24 15.44 -18.19
CA VAL A 284 27.54 15.17 -17.58
C VAL A 284 28.48 16.29 -17.94
N VAL A 285 28.83 17.13 -16.97
CA VAL A 285 29.55 18.38 -17.21
C VAL A 285 30.83 18.44 -16.38
N SER A 286 31.92 19.00 -16.92
CA SER A 286 33.14 19.21 -16.15
C SER A 286 32.89 20.13 -14.95
N GLU A 287 33.51 19.85 -13.79
CA GLU A 287 33.37 20.71 -12.61
C GLU A 287 33.99 22.11 -12.83
N ASP A 288 34.99 22.22 -13.70
CA ASP A 288 35.82 23.43 -13.88
C ASP A 288 35.18 24.53 -14.75
N THR A 289 33.93 24.35 -15.21
CA THR A 289 33.27 25.31 -16.12
C THR A 289 31.88 25.74 -15.65
N THR A 290 31.54 27.01 -15.94
CA THR A 290 30.27 27.66 -15.60
C THR A 290 29.15 27.37 -16.62
N HIS A 291 29.03 26.13 -17.12
CA HIS A 291 28.06 25.71 -18.15
C HIS A 291 28.33 26.21 -19.59
N THR A 292 29.55 26.04 -20.12
CA THR A 292 29.76 26.10 -21.58
C THR A 292 29.70 24.69 -22.18
N THR A 293 28.95 24.50 -23.28
CA THR A 293 28.75 23.23 -24.00
C THR A 293 30.02 22.56 -24.54
N LYS A 294 31.20 23.15 -24.36
CA LYS A 294 32.49 22.63 -24.82
C LYS A 294 33.11 21.56 -23.91
N ASP A 295 32.69 21.44 -22.66
CA ASP A 295 33.27 20.49 -21.67
C ASP A 295 32.23 19.54 -21.08
N THR A 296 31.25 19.14 -21.89
CA THR A 296 30.23 18.13 -21.53
C THR A 296 30.59 16.78 -22.14
N ALA A 297 30.46 15.71 -21.36
CA ALA A 297 30.53 14.35 -21.89
C ALA A 297 29.18 13.98 -22.51
N THR A 298 29.21 13.41 -23.72
CA THR A 298 28.00 13.00 -24.43
C THR A 298 27.59 11.60 -24.01
N ILE A 299 26.33 11.43 -23.61
CA ILE A 299 25.76 10.10 -23.34
C ILE A 299 25.45 9.46 -24.68
N THR A 300 26.16 8.39 -25.02
CA THR A 300 25.94 7.66 -26.28
C THR A 300 24.81 6.64 -26.13
N SER A 301 24.60 6.14 -24.92
CA SER A 301 23.61 5.10 -24.64
C SER A 301 23.35 4.99 -23.14
N LEU A 302 22.16 4.53 -22.78
CA LEU A 302 21.69 4.41 -21.40
C LEU A 302 20.87 3.12 -21.25
N TRP A 303 21.09 2.37 -20.17
CA TRP A 303 20.34 1.17 -19.82
C TRP A 303 19.85 1.25 -18.38
N PRO A 304 18.56 1.00 -18.10
CA PRO A 304 18.08 0.77 -16.74
C PRO A 304 18.78 -0.46 -16.16
N ASP A 305 19.14 -0.39 -14.88
CA ASP A 305 19.65 -1.55 -14.16
C ASP A 305 18.49 -2.53 -13.92
N PRO A 306 18.62 -3.79 -14.36
CA PRO A 306 17.54 -4.75 -14.20
C PRO A 306 17.38 -5.28 -12.77
N ALA A 307 18.39 -5.12 -11.90
CA ALA A 307 18.38 -5.51 -10.49
C ALA A 307 18.00 -4.37 -9.54
N ASP A 308 18.16 -3.10 -9.96
CA ASP A 308 17.80 -1.91 -9.17
C ASP A 308 17.01 -0.91 -10.04
N SER A 309 15.70 -0.79 -9.80
CA SER A 309 14.82 0.10 -10.59
C SER A 309 15.14 1.59 -10.45
N THR A 310 16.00 1.98 -9.50
CA THR A 310 16.48 3.36 -9.30
C THR A 310 17.82 3.65 -9.96
N ALA A 311 18.47 2.63 -10.56
CA ALA A 311 19.80 2.74 -11.11
C ALA A 311 19.81 2.66 -12.64
N PHE A 312 20.76 3.37 -13.24
CA PHE A 312 20.96 3.44 -14.69
C PHE A 312 22.43 3.40 -15.03
N LEU A 313 22.80 2.58 -16.02
CA LEU A 313 24.14 2.53 -16.59
C LEU A 313 24.19 3.40 -17.85
N LEU A 314 25.09 4.38 -17.84
CA LEU A 314 25.34 5.31 -18.93
C LEU A 314 26.67 4.95 -19.59
N ARG A 315 26.72 5.03 -20.91
CA ARG A 315 27.97 5.08 -21.66
C ARG A 315 28.20 6.49 -22.15
N LEU A 316 29.42 6.97 -21.91
CA LEU A 316 29.84 8.32 -22.18
C LEU A 316 30.86 8.37 -23.32
N SER A 317 31.03 9.54 -23.90
CA SER A 317 32.09 9.86 -24.85
C SER A 317 32.62 11.27 -24.54
N GLY A 318 33.89 11.52 -24.88
CA GLY A 318 34.52 12.81 -24.60
C GLY A 318 34.97 13.01 -23.15
N LEU A 319 35.02 11.96 -22.33
CA LEU A 319 35.62 12.02 -20.99
C LEU A 319 37.14 12.18 -21.10
N LYS A 320 37.70 13.12 -20.34
CA LYS A 320 39.15 13.30 -20.16
C LYS A 320 39.59 12.51 -18.91
N HIS A 321 40.60 11.64 -19.05
CA HIS A 321 41.10 10.83 -17.93
C HIS A 321 41.60 11.72 -16.79
N GLY A 322 41.22 11.42 -15.54
CA GLY A 322 41.64 12.18 -14.36
C GLY A 322 40.91 13.52 -14.17
N GLN A 323 40.03 13.93 -15.10
CA GLN A 323 39.20 15.12 -14.95
C GLN A 323 37.99 14.83 -14.05
N ARG A 324 37.60 15.81 -13.25
CA ARG A 324 36.37 15.76 -12.43
C ARG A 324 35.17 16.24 -13.23
N TYR A 325 34.11 15.45 -13.20
CA TYR A 325 32.82 15.75 -13.80
C TYR A 325 31.73 15.71 -12.73
N ARG A 326 30.58 16.30 -13.01
CA ARG A 326 29.36 16.13 -12.24
C ARG A 326 28.21 15.67 -13.14
N VAL A 327 27.35 14.83 -12.58
CA VAL A 327 26.10 14.39 -13.21
C VAL A 327 24.97 15.30 -12.74
N GLU A 328 24.16 15.82 -13.65
CA GLU A 328 22.97 16.60 -13.38
C GLU A 328 21.76 15.92 -14.00
N ALA A 329 20.65 15.80 -13.28
CA ALA A 329 19.36 15.39 -13.84
C ALA A 329 18.46 16.62 -13.99
N LEU A 330 17.66 16.66 -15.06
CA LEU A 330 16.79 17.79 -15.40
C LEU A 330 15.37 17.31 -15.64
N ARG A 331 14.39 18.05 -15.08
CA ARG A 331 12.95 17.78 -15.28
C ARG A 331 12.59 16.31 -15.02
N CYS A 332 13.24 15.68 -14.05
CA CYS A 332 12.88 14.35 -13.59
C CYS A 332 11.90 14.42 -12.42
N PHE A 333 10.98 13.47 -12.36
CA PHE A 333 9.96 13.38 -11.32
C PHE A 333 9.78 11.94 -10.84
N THR A 334 9.37 11.77 -9.59
CA THR A 334 8.83 10.50 -9.09
C THR A 334 7.48 10.19 -9.74
N PRO A 335 6.94 8.95 -9.66
CA PRO A 335 5.58 8.63 -10.09
C PRO A 335 4.51 9.55 -9.49
N ASP A 336 4.72 10.01 -8.25
CA ASP A 336 3.84 10.95 -7.55
C ASP A 336 4.10 12.44 -7.97
N SER A 337 4.85 12.66 -9.06
CA SER A 337 5.13 13.98 -9.67
C SER A 337 5.96 14.91 -8.79
N ILE A 338 6.75 14.35 -7.87
CA ILE A 338 7.68 15.12 -7.04
C ILE A 338 8.96 15.35 -7.83
N GLY A 339 9.33 16.62 -8.01
CA GLY A 339 10.50 17.00 -8.81
C GLY A 339 11.83 16.74 -8.11
N LEU A 340 12.90 17.02 -8.86
CA LEU A 340 14.27 16.96 -8.36
C LEU A 340 14.53 17.99 -7.25
N ASP A 341 15.26 17.59 -6.21
CA ASP A 341 15.87 18.49 -5.25
C ASP A 341 16.95 19.34 -5.93
N THR A 342 16.65 20.62 -6.13
CA THR A 342 17.54 21.60 -6.74
C THR A 342 18.85 21.84 -5.98
N LEU A 343 19.02 21.30 -4.76
CA LEU A 343 20.27 21.37 -4.00
C LEU A 343 21.08 20.06 -4.07
N ARG A 344 20.47 18.94 -4.48
CA ARG A 344 21.08 17.59 -4.49
C ARG A 344 21.01 16.88 -5.85
N PHE A 345 20.70 17.62 -6.91
CA PHE A 345 20.64 17.09 -8.27
C PHE A 345 22.01 16.93 -8.94
N LYS A 346 23.10 17.32 -8.28
CA LYS A 346 24.48 17.25 -8.80
C LYS A 346 25.33 16.32 -7.97
N LEU A 347 26.09 15.44 -8.62
CA LEU A 347 27.07 14.61 -7.92
C LEU A 347 28.40 14.52 -8.69
N PRO A 348 29.53 14.83 -8.05
CA PRO A 348 30.83 14.74 -8.70
C PRO A 348 31.33 13.30 -8.79
N PHE A 349 32.12 13.02 -9.83
CA PHE A 349 32.90 11.79 -9.98
C PHE A 349 34.21 12.09 -10.72
N LEU A 350 35.20 11.22 -10.52
CA LEU A 350 36.46 11.26 -11.24
C LEU A 350 36.36 10.37 -12.49
N ALA A 351 36.66 10.92 -13.66
CA ALA A 351 36.57 10.17 -14.91
C ALA A 351 37.73 9.17 -15.07
N ASN A 352 37.38 7.94 -15.43
CA ASN A 352 38.33 6.85 -15.69
C ASN A 352 38.39 6.50 -17.20
N ALA A 353 38.78 7.45 -18.04
CA ALA A 353 38.76 7.29 -19.51
C ALA A 353 39.88 6.38 -20.08
N GLY A 354 40.31 5.36 -19.34
CA GLY A 354 41.23 4.33 -19.84
C GLY A 354 40.57 3.36 -20.82
N ARG A 355 41.35 2.46 -21.42
CA ARG A 355 40.80 1.33 -22.17
C ARG A 355 40.04 0.42 -21.20
N ASP A 356 38.85 -0.01 -21.60
CA ASP A 356 38.08 -0.97 -20.82
C ASP A 356 38.78 -2.34 -20.85
N SER A 357 39.25 -2.80 -19.70
CA SER A 357 39.87 -4.11 -19.50
C SER A 357 39.08 -4.97 -18.51
N ILE A 358 37.91 -4.51 -18.05
CA ILE A 358 37.06 -5.28 -17.17
C ILE A 358 36.24 -6.23 -18.04
N ALA A 359 36.15 -7.48 -17.60
CA ALA A 359 35.41 -8.50 -18.29
C ALA A 359 33.96 -8.56 -17.79
N PRO A 360 33.01 -8.97 -18.65
CA PRO A 360 31.63 -9.10 -18.26
C PRO A 360 31.41 -10.28 -17.29
N GLU A 361 30.50 -10.08 -16.34
CA GLU A 361 30.12 -11.07 -15.32
C GLU A 361 28.60 -11.26 -15.27
N VAL A 362 28.15 -12.46 -14.87
CA VAL A 362 26.75 -12.70 -14.50
C VAL A 362 26.56 -12.26 -13.04
N THR A 363 25.90 -11.13 -12.83
CA THR A 363 25.77 -10.52 -11.50
C THR A 363 24.64 -11.12 -10.67
N ALA A 364 23.61 -11.62 -11.33
CA ALA A 364 22.47 -12.27 -10.69
C ALA A 364 21.68 -13.14 -11.68
N THR A 365 20.91 -14.09 -11.14
CA THR A 365 19.93 -14.86 -11.89
C THR A 365 18.57 -14.86 -11.19
N LEU A 366 17.50 -14.96 -11.98
CA LEU A 366 16.17 -15.26 -11.49
C LEU A 366 15.65 -16.52 -12.21
N PRO A 367 15.41 -17.62 -11.50
CA PRO A 367 15.65 -17.83 -10.06
C PRO A 367 17.14 -17.81 -9.71
N GLN A 368 17.46 -17.57 -8.43
CA GLN A 368 18.83 -17.72 -7.92
C GLN A 368 19.29 -19.18 -8.04
N SER A 369 20.60 -19.41 -8.16
CA SER A 369 21.14 -20.76 -8.18
C SER A 369 20.76 -21.54 -6.92
N ASP A 370 20.46 -22.83 -7.09
CA ASP A 370 19.88 -23.73 -6.08
C ASP A 370 18.51 -23.27 -5.52
N GLY A 371 17.93 -22.22 -6.10
CA GLY A 371 16.63 -21.69 -5.73
C GLY A 371 15.48 -22.42 -6.40
N THR A 372 14.28 -21.95 -6.06
CA THR A 372 13.03 -22.43 -6.63
C THR A 372 12.47 -21.37 -7.60
N LEU A 373 11.98 -21.80 -8.76
CA LEU A 373 11.30 -20.93 -9.72
C LEU A 373 9.98 -20.42 -9.08
N PRO A 374 9.76 -19.10 -8.95
CA PRO A 374 8.49 -18.57 -8.43
C PRO A 374 7.28 -18.92 -9.31
N ASP A 375 6.08 -19.06 -8.72
CA ASP A 375 4.87 -19.57 -9.42
C ASP A 375 4.38 -18.69 -10.59
N ASN A 376 4.79 -17.43 -10.64
CA ASN A 376 4.38 -16.45 -11.64
C ASN A 376 5.43 -16.20 -12.73
N THR A 377 6.41 -17.10 -12.88
CA THR A 377 7.45 -17.01 -13.91
C THR A 377 7.68 -18.35 -14.57
N ASP A 378 7.77 -18.31 -15.89
CA ASP A 378 8.08 -19.41 -16.78
C ASP A 378 9.46 -19.25 -17.42
N SER A 379 10.27 -18.31 -16.93
CA SER A 379 11.50 -17.89 -17.58
C SER A 379 12.70 -17.87 -16.63
N LEU A 380 13.88 -18.10 -17.19
CA LEU A 380 15.17 -17.88 -16.56
C LEU A 380 15.70 -16.51 -17.00
N ARG A 381 16.12 -15.67 -16.05
CA ARG A 381 16.72 -14.36 -16.32
C ARG A 381 18.17 -14.35 -15.85
N LEU A 382 19.08 -13.89 -16.70
CA LEU A 382 20.47 -13.62 -16.37
C LEU A 382 20.71 -12.12 -16.47
N PHE A 383 21.34 -11.55 -15.44
CA PHE A 383 21.71 -10.14 -15.37
C PHE A 383 23.23 -10.00 -15.47
N PHE A 384 23.69 -8.99 -16.21
CA PHE A 384 25.09 -8.79 -16.52
C PHE A 384 25.66 -7.51 -15.89
N SER A 385 26.96 -7.49 -15.61
CA SER A 385 27.66 -6.31 -15.09
C SER A 385 27.70 -5.15 -16.10
N GLU A 386 27.65 -5.47 -17.39
CA GLU A 386 27.84 -4.55 -18.50
C GLU A 386 27.13 -5.03 -19.79
N PRO A 387 26.95 -4.17 -20.81
CA PRO A 387 26.21 -4.51 -22.02
C PRO A 387 26.89 -5.63 -22.83
N ILE A 388 26.15 -6.70 -23.11
CA ILE A 388 26.64 -7.90 -23.80
C ILE A 388 26.23 -7.94 -25.27
N ARG A 389 27.09 -8.52 -26.12
CA ARG A 389 26.79 -8.86 -27.51
C ARG A 389 25.88 -10.10 -27.58
N THR A 390 24.64 -9.91 -28.04
CA THR A 390 23.60 -10.93 -27.95
C THR A 390 23.80 -12.19 -28.83
N PRO A 391 24.34 -12.13 -30.07
CA PRO A 391 24.42 -13.34 -30.91
C PRO A 391 25.38 -14.39 -30.34
N ALA A 392 26.57 -13.97 -29.90
CA ALA A 392 27.56 -14.87 -29.31
C ALA A 392 27.03 -15.54 -28.03
N LEU A 393 26.32 -14.77 -27.19
CA LEU A 393 25.73 -15.25 -25.95
C LEU A 393 24.72 -16.38 -26.20
N GLN A 394 23.88 -16.27 -27.23
CA GLN A 394 22.90 -17.32 -27.59
C GLN A 394 23.58 -18.62 -28.02
N GLU A 395 24.64 -18.53 -28.83
CA GLU A 395 25.41 -19.71 -29.26
C GLU A 395 26.11 -20.43 -28.11
N GLY A 396 26.48 -19.70 -27.05
CA GLY A 396 27.17 -20.23 -25.89
C GLY A 396 26.26 -20.80 -24.81
N PHE A 397 24.94 -20.61 -24.91
CA PHE A 397 23.98 -20.94 -23.87
C PHE A 397 23.34 -22.32 -24.10
N SER A 398 23.29 -23.14 -23.06
CA SER A 398 22.55 -24.41 -23.06
C SER A 398 21.65 -24.52 -21.83
N PHE A 399 20.51 -25.20 -21.98
CA PHE A 399 19.52 -25.39 -20.92
C PHE A 399 19.06 -26.86 -20.86
N PHE A 400 19.03 -27.43 -19.66
CA PHE A 400 18.77 -28.85 -19.44
C PHE A 400 17.77 -29.08 -18.31
N ARG A 401 16.90 -30.07 -18.46
CA ARG A 401 16.19 -30.73 -17.36
C ARG A 401 17.06 -31.84 -16.79
N LEU A 402 17.15 -31.91 -15.47
CA LEU A 402 17.87 -32.94 -14.75
C LEU A 402 16.91 -34.07 -14.35
N ALA A 403 17.15 -35.27 -14.86
CA ALA A 403 16.35 -36.46 -14.55
C ALA A 403 17.19 -37.54 -13.85
N PRO A 404 16.64 -38.24 -12.84
CA PRO A 404 17.35 -39.35 -12.22
C PRO A 404 17.54 -40.50 -13.23
N THR A 405 18.75 -41.07 -13.30
CA THR A 405 19.00 -42.25 -14.14
C THR A 405 18.47 -43.51 -13.43
N ILE A 406 17.46 -44.17 -14.00
CA ILE A 406 17.03 -45.49 -13.52
C ILE A 406 17.95 -46.55 -14.17
N LYS A 407 18.95 -47.06 -13.42
CA LYS A 407 19.66 -48.28 -13.83
C LYS A 407 18.72 -49.47 -13.59
N LYS A 408 18.35 -50.19 -14.66
CA LYS A 408 17.35 -51.26 -14.64
C LYS A 408 17.88 -52.60 -14.08
N ASP A 409 19.11 -52.66 -13.59
CA ASP A 409 19.66 -53.85 -12.95
C ASP A 409 20.30 -53.50 -11.60
N SER A 410 19.83 -54.20 -10.57
CA SER A 410 20.21 -54.15 -9.14
C SER A 410 19.28 -53.31 -8.26
N LEU A 411 18.60 -54.02 -7.36
CA LEU A 411 17.69 -53.57 -6.28
C LEU A 411 18.35 -52.67 -5.20
N LYS A 412 19.39 -51.90 -5.56
CA LYS A 412 19.97 -50.82 -4.74
C LYS A 412 20.26 -49.63 -5.64
N SER A 413 19.43 -48.59 -5.52
CA SER A 413 19.70 -47.29 -6.14
C SER A 413 20.92 -46.66 -5.48
N THR A 414 22.09 -46.88 -6.05
CA THR A 414 23.33 -46.15 -5.72
C THR A 414 23.94 -45.54 -6.98
N GLY A 415 23.10 -44.89 -7.79
CA GLY A 415 23.52 -44.17 -8.99
C GLY A 415 23.47 -42.66 -8.80
N LYS A 416 24.63 -42.02 -8.68
CA LYS A 416 24.84 -40.56 -8.61
C LYS A 416 24.80 -39.87 -9.98
N ASP A 417 24.35 -40.56 -11.03
CA ASP A 417 24.35 -40.07 -12.41
C ASP A 417 23.00 -39.41 -12.71
N THR A 418 23.03 -38.10 -12.97
CA THR A 418 21.85 -37.33 -13.38
C THR A 418 21.88 -37.14 -14.89
N LEU A 419 20.83 -37.57 -15.59
CA LEU A 419 20.70 -37.38 -17.03
C LEU A 419 20.35 -35.91 -17.33
N ARG A 420 21.11 -35.26 -18.22
CA ARG A 420 20.83 -33.93 -18.76
C ARG A 420 20.01 -34.05 -20.04
N ILE A 421 18.76 -33.62 -19.99
CA ILE A 421 17.85 -33.63 -21.15
C ILE A 421 17.76 -32.20 -21.67
N ALA A 422 18.26 -31.93 -22.88
CA ALA A 422 18.24 -30.59 -23.47
C ALA A 422 16.79 -30.09 -23.63
N VAL A 423 16.57 -28.81 -23.31
CA VAL A 423 15.26 -28.14 -23.41
C VAL A 423 15.43 -26.89 -24.25
N SER A 424 14.74 -26.86 -25.38
CA SER A 424 14.68 -25.71 -26.28
C SER A 424 13.88 -24.56 -25.66
N GLY A 425 14.03 -23.36 -26.22
CA GLY A 425 13.30 -22.19 -25.77
C GLY A 425 13.60 -20.95 -26.61
N LYS A 426 12.99 -19.84 -26.23
CA LYS A 426 13.11 -18.54 -26.89
C LYS A 426 13.89 -17.56 -26.03
N PHE A 427 14.77 -16.80 -26.67
CA PHE A 427 15.48 -15.70 -26.02
C PHE A 427 14.73 -14.38 -26.21
N ALA A 428 14.74 -13.55 -25.18
CA ALA A 428 14.38 -12.14 -25.24
C ALA A 428 15.45 -11.34 -24.52
N PHE A 429 15.71 -10.12 -25.02
CA PHE A 429 16.68 -9.20 -24.45
C PHE A 429 16.00 -7.88 -24.12
N PRO A 430 15.33 -7.77 -22.96
CA PRO A 430 14.69 -6.52 -22.54
C PRO A 430 15.67 -5.35 -22.50
N SER A 431 16.95 -5.64 -22.25
CA SER A 431 18.07 -4.71 -22.43
C SER A 431 19.34 -5.50 -22.77
N ARG A 432 20.46 -4.81 -23.00
CA ARG A 432 21.76 -5.48 -23.17
C ARG A 432 22.42 -5.92 -21.85
N LEU A 433 21.80 -5.58 -20.72
CA LEU A 433 22.20 -6.01 -19.37
C LEU A 433 21.39 -7.21 -18.88
N GLU A 434 20.45 -7.70 -19.69
CA GLU A 434 19.54 -8.75 -19.29
C GLU A 434 19.25 -9.71 -20.45
N MET A 435 19.39 -11.01 -20.18
CA MET A 435 18.87 -12.06 -21.03
C MET A 435 17.71 -12.76 -20.33
N VAL A 436 16.61 -12.96 -21.05
CA VAL A 436 15.48 -13.80 -20.64
C VAL A 436 15.42 -15.01 -21.55
N PHE A 437 15.53 -16.20 -20.99
CA PHE A 437 15.31 -17.46 -21.68
C PHE A 437 13.97 -18.06 -21.23
N ARG A 438 13.06 -18.29 -22.19
CA ARG A 438 11.75 -18.92 -21.99
C ARG A 438 11.80 -20.34 -22.55
N PRO A 439 11.93 -21.38 -21.70
CA PRO A 439 11.90 -22.77 -22.15
C PRO A 439 10.56 -23.11 -22.78
N ASP A 440 10.56 -23.95 -23.82
CA ASP A 440 9.31 -24.39 -24.47
C ASP A 440 8.47 -25.27 -23.52
N THR A 441 9.12 -25.97 -22.59
CA THR A 441 8.46 -26.79 -21.57
C THR A 441 9.16 -26.71 -20.22
N LEU A 442 8.37 -26.60 -19.15
CA LEU A 442 8.80 -26.75 -17.77
C LEU A 442 7.93 -27.81 -17.09
N GLN A 443 8.57 -28.86 -16.56
CA GLN A 443 7.89 -29.85 -15.74
C GLN A 443 7.85 -29.36 -14.30
N PRO A 444 6.73 -29.57 -13.58
CA PRO A 444 6.67 -29.22 -12.17
C PRO A 444 7.54 -30.16 -11.33
N ASP A 445 7.96 -29.68 -10.16
CA ASP A 445 8.80 -30.38 -9.20
C ASP A 445 10.10 -30.98 -9.78
N ALA A 446 10.68 -30.35 -10.79
CA ALA A 446 11.84 -30.84 -11.53
C ALA A 446 13.04 -29.90 -11.42
N TRP A 447 14.24 -30.48 -11.42
CA TRP A 447 15.48 -29.72 -11.45
C TRP A 447 15.86 -29.34 -12.88
N TYR A 448 16.35 -28.12 -13.05
CA TYR A 448 16.85 -27.56 -14.30
C TYR A 448 18.24 -26.97 -14.09
N GLU A 449 19.05 -27.01 -15.13
CA GLU A 449 20.41 -26.48 -15.15
C GLU A 449 20.62 -25.67 -16.41
N TRP A 450 21.27 -24.52 -16.27
CA TRP A 450 21.74 -23.71 -17.38
C TRP A 450 23.26 -23.65 -17.37
N THR A 451 23.85 -23.56 -18.55
CA THR A 451 25.29 -23.36 -18.74
C THR A 451 25.53 -22.29 -19.79
N LEU A 452 26.53 -21.46 -19.59
CA LEU A 452 26.99 -20.46 -20.53
C LEU A 452 28.49 -20.62 -20.75
N GLN A 453 28.92 -20.66 -22.00
CA GLN A 453 30.35 -20.66 -22.34
C GLN A 453 30.96 -19.29 -21.98
N PRO A 454 31.98 -19.21 -21.09
CA PRO A 454 32.55 -17.93 -20.66
C PRO A 454 33.11 -17.09 -21.81
N THR A 455 33.71 -17.75 -22.81
CA THR A 455 34.25 -17.10 -24.02
C THR A 455 33.18 -16.51 -24.95
N LYS A 456 31.91 -16.88 -24.75
CA LYS A 456 30.76 -16.37 -25.50
C LYS A 456 30.02 -15.25 -24.75
N LEU A 457 30.35 -15.01 -23.47
CA LEU A 457 29.94 -13.82 -22.73
C LEU A 457 30.92 -12.68 -23.07
N ILE A 458 30.59 -11.91 -24.13
CA ILE A 458 31.45 -10.87 -24.70
C ILE A 458 30.76 -9.51 -24.59
N ASP A 459 31.48 -8.52 -24.08
CA ASP A 459 30.99 -7.15 -23.96
C ASP A 459 31.17 -6.36 -25.28
N ASP A 460 30.80 -5.08 -25.27
CA ASP A 460 30.98 -4.24 -26.45
C ASP A 460 32.46 -3.95 -26.78
N ASN A 461 33.36 -3.97 -25.80
CA ASN A 461 34.78 -3.72 -26.00
C ASN A 461 35.56 -4.96 -26.45
N GLY A 462 34.92 -6.14 -26.47
CA GLY A 462 35.51 -7.41 -26.87
C GLY A 462 36.19 -8.18 -25.74
N ASN A 463 36.01 -7.75 -24.49
CA ASN A 463 36.41 -8.49 -23.31
C ASN A 463 35.45 -9.67 -23.12
N TYR A 464 35.99 -10.82 -22.72
CA TYR A 464 35.21 -12.02 -22.42
C TYR A 464 35.38 -12.41 -20.95
N SER A 465 34.38 -13.09 -20.41
CA SER A 465 34.39 -13.50 -19.00
C SER A 465 35.64 -14.33 -18.66
N PRO A 466 36.33 -14.05 -17.53
CA PRO A 466 37.52 -14.77 -17.12
C PRO A 466 37.18 -16.08 -16.41
N ASP A 467 35.91 -16.32 -16.11
CA ASP A 467 35.45 -17.47 -15.36
C ASP A 467 35.70 -18.77 -16.12
N SER A 468 36.11 -19.82 -15.40
CA SER A 468 36.31 -21.15 -15.99
C SER A 468 34.98 -21.84 -16.35
N SER A 469 33.88 -21.46 -15.71
CA SER A 469 32.54 -22.02 -15.94
C SER A 469 31.45 -21.08 -15.47
N LEU A 470 30.43 -20.87 -16.31
CA LEU A 470 29.21 -20.15 -15.91
C LEU A 470 28.05 -21.13 -15.98
N SER A 471 27.49 -21.47 -14.82
CA SER A 471 26.35 -22.38 -14.72
C SER A 471 25.56 -22.12 -13.47
N GLY A 472 24.29 -22.52 -13.50
CA GLY A 472 23.45 -22.53 -12.31
C GLY A 472 22.33 -23.53 -12.48
N ARG A 473 21.67 -23.87 -11.38
CA ARG A 473 20.52 -24.79 -11.38
C ARG A 473 19.41 -24.25 -10.52
N PHE A 474 18.19 -24.70 -10.77
CA PHE A 474 17.02 -24.36 -9.96
C PHE A 474 15.98 -25.47 -10.05
N ARG A 475 15.01 -25.46 -9.14
CA ARG A 475 13.89 -26.39 -9.15
C ARG A 475 12.58 -25.68 -9.45
N THR A 476 11.72 -26.26 -10.27
CA THR A 476 10.34 -25.81 -10.40
C THR A 476 9.52 -26.22 -9.18
N GLN A 477 8.46 -25.48 -8.85
CA GLN A 477 7.63 -25.80 -7.69
C GLN A 477 6.82 -27.08 -7.89
N LYS A 478 6.49 -27.71 -6.75
CA LYS A 478 5.48 -28.76 -6.73
C LYS A 478 4.11 -28.12 -7.04
N PRO A 479 3.27 -28.73 -7.89
CA PRO A 479 1.96 -28.17 -8.18
C PRO A 479 1.18 -28.02 -6.88
N LEU A 480 0.71 -26.80 -6.60
CA LEU A 480 -0.23 -26.59 -5.52
C LEU A 480 -1.56 -27.26 -5.88
N PRO A 481 -2.26 -27.85 -4.90
CA PRO A 481 -3.65 -28.20 -5.10
C PRO A 481 -4.48 -26.95 -5.38
N THR A 482 -5.26 -26.97 -6.47
CA THR A 482 -6.01 -25.79 -6.92
C THR A 482 -7.50 -26.05 -7.06
N GLY A 483 -8.33 -25.07 -6.72
CA GLY A 483 -9.74 -24.96 -7.09
C GLY A 483 -9.97 -23.98 -8.24
N THR A 484 -11.24 -23.68 -8.52
CA THR A 484 -11.67 -22.68 -9.51
C THR A 484 -12.66 -21.70 -8.87
N LEU A 485 -12.72 -20.48 -9.41
CA LEU A 485 -13.69 -19.47 -9.01
C LEU A 485 -14.40 -18.92 -10.25
N SER A 486 -15.72 -18.82 -10.18
CA SER A 486 -16.54 -18.22 -11.22
C SER A 486 -17.60 -17.28 -10.63
N GLY A 487 -18.03 -16.31 -11.43
CA GLY A 487 -19.02 -15.33 -10.98
C GLY A 487 -19.42 -14.34 -12.06
N ARG A 488 -20.22 -13.35 -11.66
CA ARG A 488 -20.74 -12.32 -12.57
C ARG A 488 -20.70 -10.92 -11.97
N LEU A 489 -20.16 -9.98 -12.72
CA LEU A 489 -20.20 -8.55 -12.45
C LEU A 489 -21.30 -7.88 -13.28
N CYS A 490 -22.37 -7.46 -12.62
CA CYS A 490 -23.50 -6.76 -13.23
C CYS A 490 -23.30 -5.24 -13.09
N VAL A 491 -22.55 -4.66 -14.01
CA VAL A 491 -22.38 -3.20 -14.16
C VAL A 491 -22.59 -2.78 -15.60
N THR A 492 -22.70 -1.47 -15.86
CA THR A 492 -22.98 -0.92 -17.19
C THR A 492 -21.95 -1.37 -18.23
N ASP A 493 -20.66 -1.32 -17.89
CA ASP A 493 -19.56 -1.66 -18.81
C ASP A 493 -18.59 -2.67 -18.16
N PRO A 494 -18.93 -3.97 -18.10
CA PRO A 494 -18.11 -4.96 -17.41
C PRO A 494 -16.72 -5.15 -18.04
N SER A 495 -16.59 -5.00 -19.35
CA SER A 495 -15.32 -5.21 -20.09
C SER A 495 -14.21 -4.22 -19.70
N GLU A 496 -14.55 -3.08 -19.11
CA GLU A 496 -13.60 -2.10 -18.60
C GLU A 496 -13.18 -2.36 -17.14
N CYS A 497 -13.81 -3.35 -16.51
CA CYS A 497 -13.51 -3.74 -15.15
C CYS A 497 -12.49 -4.88 -15.12
N ARG A 498 -11.77 -4.98 -14.01
CA ARG A 498 -10.95 -6.12 -13.62
C ARG A 498 -11.46 -6.71 -12.32
N VAL A 499 -11.28 -8.01 -12.20
CA VAL A 499 -11.54 -8.78 -10.99
C VAL A 499 -10.20 -9.20 -10.43
N ALA A 500 -9.77 -8.57 -9.33
CA ALA A 500 -8.55 -8.93 -8.62
C ALA A 500 -8.87 -9.72 -7.34
N LEU A 501 -8.19 -10.85 -7.16
CA LEU A 501 -8.24 -11.70 -5.98
C LEU A 501 -7.00 -11.43 -5.13
N HIS A 502 -7.20 -11.11 -3.87
CA HIS A 502 -6.13 -10.98 -2.89
C HIS A 502 -6.22 -12.12 -1.87
N PRO A 503 -5.22 -13.02 -1.79
CA PRO A 503 -5.22 -14.04 -0.76
C PRO A 503 -5.05 -13.39 0.62
N LEU A 504 -5.77 -13.89 1.63
CA LEU A 504 -5.61 -13.44 3.02
C LEU A 504 -4.25 -13.86 3.61
N ILE A 505 -3.63 -14.90 3.05
CA ILE A 505 -2.31 -15.42 3.44
C ILE A 505 -1.48 -15.60 2.16
N GLY A 506 -0.34 -14.92 2.07
CA GLY A 506 0.51 -14.88 0.87
C GLY A 506 0.66 -13.47 0.32
N ARG A 507 1.39 -13.30 -0.80
CA ARG A 507 1.70 -11.96 -1.36
C ARG A 507 1.17 -11.70 -2.77
N ASN A 508 0.77 -12.72 -3.52
CA ASN A 508 0.42 -12.54 -4.92
C ASN A 508 -1.09 -12.66 -5.11
N GLY A 509 -1.70 -11.54 -5.48
CA GLY A 509 -3.06 -11.57 -6.01
C GLY A 509 -3.08 -12.07 -7.45
N LEU A 510 -4.22 -12.61 -7.87
CA LEU A 510 -4.49 -12.96 -9.28
C LEU A 510 -5.54 -12.00 -9.82
N ASP A 511 -5.53 -11.70 -11.11
CA ASP A 511 -6.58 -10.89 -11.72
C ASP A 511 -7.07 -11.47 -13.05
N THR A 512 -8.30 -11.12 -13.40
CA THR A 512 -8.92 -11.47 -14.68
C THR A 512 -9.82 -10.35 -15.18
N ARG A 513 -10.20 -10.39 -16.45
CA ARG A 513 -11.22 -9.51 -17.03
C ARG A 513 -12.51 -10.31 -17.24
N PRO A 514 -13.67 -9.78 -16.84
CA PRO A 514 -14.95 -10.40 -17.19
C PRO A 514 -15.22 -10.25 -18.69
N ASP A 515 -16.05 -11.14 -19.24
CA ASP A 515 -16.57 -11.03 -20.59
C ASP A 515 -17.58 -9.87 -20.72
N SER A 516 -18.06 -9.61 -21.94
CA SER A 516 -19.05 -8.56 -22.21
C SER A 516 -20.40 -8.78 -21.51
N SER A 517 -20.67 -9.99 -21.00
CA SER A 517 -21.85 -10.32 -20.19
C SER A 517 -21.61 -10.18 -18.69
N GLY A 518 -20.39 -9.80 -18.29
CA GLY A 518 -19.94 -9.65 -16.91
C GLY A 518 -19.42 -10.93 -16.28
N ARG A 519 -19.38 -12.06 -16.98
CA ARG A 519 -18.93 -13.33 -16.40
C ARG A 519 -17.41 -13.39 -16.34
N PHE A 520 -16.89 -13.86 -15.22
CA PHE A 520 -15.46 -14.10 -15.04
C PHE A 520 -15.22 -15.53 -14.57
N PHE A 521 -14.06 -16.06 -14.94
CA PHE A 521 -13.61 -17.39 -14.57
C PHE A 521 -12.11 -17.33 -14.25
N ILE A 522 -11.74 -17.89 -13.11
CA ILE A 522 -10.36 -17.95 -12.64
C ILE A 522 -10.01 -19.41 -12.35
N PRO A 523 -9.26 -20.07 -13.25
CA PRO A 523 -8.81 -21.43 -13.03
C PRO A 523 -7.62 -21.47 -12.07
N ALA A 524 -7.35 -22.65 -11.54
CA ALA A 524 -6.10 -22.99 -10.88
C ALA A 524 -5.73 -22.07 -9.68
N LEU A 525 -6.72 -21.76 -8.82
CA LEU A 525 -6.51 -20.99 -7.60
C LEU A 525 -6.03 -21.90 -6.46
N PRO A 526 -4.91 -21.62 -5.79
CA PRO A 526 -4.52 -22.35 -4.58
C PRO A 526 -5.65 -22.38 -3.55
N GLU A 527 -5.81 -23.48 -2.82
CA GLU A 527 -6.76 -23.53 -1.71
C GLU A 527 -6.45 -22.42 -0.69
N GLY A 528 -7.49 -21.70 -0.26
CA GLY A 528 -7.32 -20.60 0.69
C GLY A 528 -8.49 -19.62 0.74
N ASN A 529 -8.34 -18.60 1.60
CA ASN A 529 -9.30 -17.52 1.71
C ASN A 529 -8.82 -16.31 0.89
N TYR A 530 -9.73 -15.71 0.13
CA TYR A 530 -9.47 -14.60 -0.78
C TYR A 530 -10.46 -13.46 -0.55
N ARG A 531 -10.02 -12.23 -0.81
CA ARG A 531 -10.93 -11.09 -1.06
C ARG A 531 -10.97 -10.79 -2.54
N ILE A 532 -12.14 -10.40 -3.04
CA ILE A 532 -12.28 -9.98 -4.43
C ILE A 532 -12.47 -8.47 -4.46
N LEU A 533 -11.68 -7.84 -5.31
CA LEU A 533 -11.70 -6.43 -5.63
C LEU A 533 -12.14 -6.26 -7.09
N PHE A 534 -13.21 -5.50 -7.30
CA PHE A 534 -13.62 -5.10 -8.64
C PHE A 534 -13.23 -3.65 -8.87
N PHE A 535 -12.46 -3.35 -9.91
CA PHE A 535 -12.03 -1.99 -10.23
C PHE A 535 -12.03 -1.73 -11.73
N ARG A 536 -12.19 -0.46 -12.13
CA ARG A 536 -12.08 -0.05 -13.53
C ARG A 536 -10.62 0.31 -13.84
N ASP A 537 -10.02 -0.43 -14.77
CA ASP A 537 -8.60 -0.29 -15.14
C ASP A 537 -8.50 0.66 -16.35
N ILE A 538 -8.67 1.95 -16.10
CA ILE A 538 -8.82 2.98 -17.16
C ILE A 538 -7.52 3.13 -17.97
N ASN A 539 -6.37 2.95 -17.31
CA ASN A 539 -5.05 3.08 -17.93
C ASN A 539 -4.45 1.73 -18.41
N GLU A 540 -5.23 0.65 -18.34
CA GLU A 540 -4.86 -0.72 -18.73
C GLU A 540 -3.59 -1.28 -18.07
N ASN A 541 -3.20 -0.76 -16.90
CA ASN A 541 -1.97 -1.19 -16.22
C ASN A 541 -2.17 -2.43 -15.34
N GLY A 542 -3.42 -2.90 -15.18
CA GLY A 542 -3.76 -4.08 -14.39
C GLY A 542 -3.79 -3.87 -12.88
N ARG A 543 -3.76 -2.63 -12.39
CA ARG A 543 -3.74 -2.29 -10.96
C ARG A 543 -4.60 -1.05 -10.69
N PRO A 544 -5.39 -1.02 -9.60
CA PRO A 544 -6.16 0.16 -9.25
C PRO A 544 -5.23 1.33 -8.93
N ASP A 545 -5.32 2.40 -9.70
CA ASP A 545 -4.57 3.64 -9.46
C ASP A 545 -5.14 4.37 -8.22
N LYS A 546 -4.27 4.66 -7.24
CA LYS A 546 -4.61 5.41 -6.02
C LYS A 546 -4.96 6.88 -6.28
N GLY A 547 -4.86 7.34 -7.51
CA GLY A 547 -4.99 8.74 -7.89
C GLY A 547 -3.70 9.52 -7.59
N ARG A 548 -3.74 10.84 -7.78
CA ARG A 548 -2.61 11.72 -7.48
C ARG A 548 -3.10 12.92 -6.69
N TYR A 549 -2.42 13.22 -5.58
CA TYR A 549 -2.78 14.36 -4.75
C TYR A 549 -2.32 15.70 -5.38
N ARG A 550 -1.13 15.74 -6.02
CA ARG A 550 -0.59 16.94 -6.68
C ARG A 550 0.18 16.63 -7.98
N PRO A 551 -0.19 17.25 -9.13
CA PRO A 551 -1.48 17.89 -9.37
C PRO A 551 -2.62 16.86 -9.25
N PHE A 552 -3.77 17.32 -8.77
CA PHE A 552 -4.88 16.42 -8.41
C PHE A 552 -5.32 15.56 -9.60
N ARG A 553 -5.50 14.26 -9.35
CA ARG A 553 -6.10 13.27 -10.24
C ARG A 553 -6.91 12.30 -9.40
N PHE A 554 -8.13 12.00 -9.83
CA PHE A 554 -8.98 11.00 -9.18
C PHE A 554 -8.29 9.63 -9.15
N ALA A 555 -8.66 8.83 -8.14
CA ALA A 555 -8.36 7.41 -8.11
C ALA A 555 -9.19 6.67 -9.15
N GLU A 556 -8.73 5.49 -9.57
CA GLU A 556 -9.57 4.62 -10.38
C GLU A 556 -10.75 4.09 -9.55
N PRO A 557 -11.97 4.02 -10.13
CA PRO A 557 -13.13 3.51 -9.42
C PRO A 557 -12.93 2.08 -8.94
N ILE A 558 -12.93 1.90 -7.62
CA ILE A 558 -13.07 0.59 -6.98
C ILE A 558 -14.54 0.40 -6.69
N GLN A 559 -15.13 -0.60 -7.33
CA GLN A 559 -16.56 -0.84 -7.27
C GLN A 559 -16.94 -1.61 -6.00
N ILE A 560 -16.21 -2.68 -5.66
CA ILE A 560 -16.60 -3.59 -4.58
C ILE A 560 -15.38 -4.23 -3.93
N VAL A 561 -15.48 -4.37 -2.61
CA VAL A 561 -14.66 -5.26 -1.78
C VAL A 561 -15.59 -6.29 -1.15
N THR A 562 -15.40 -7.57 -1.48
CA THR A 562 -16.17 -8.67 -0.89
C THR A 562 -15.70 -9.01 0.51
N ASP A 563 -16.56 -9.67 1.28
CA ASP A 563 -16.09 -10.47 2.41
C ASP A 563 -15.22 -11.62 1.91
N SER A 564 -14.52 -12.31 2.81
CA SER A 564 -13.61 -13.40 2.45
C SER A 564 -14.35 -14.57 1.83
N ILE A 565 -13.89 -15.04 0.67
CA ILE A 565 -14.39 -16.24 -0.02
C ILE A 565 -13.35 -17.35 0.15
N HIS A 566 -13.81 -18.55 0.47
CA HIS A 566 -12.96 -19.72 0.65
C HIS A 566 -12.96 -20.59 -0.61
N VAL A 567 -11.81 -20.71 -1.27
CA VAL A 567 -11.59 -21.60 -2.42
C VAL A 567 -11.04 -22.92 -1.91
N ARG A 568 -11.69 -24.03 -2.29
CA ARG A 568 -11.30 -25.40 -1.92
C ARG A 568 -10.56 -26.09 -3.06
N GLU A 569 -9.58 -26.94 -2.73
CA GLU A 569 -8.88 -27.79 -3.72
C GLU A 569 -9.87 -28.61 -4.55
N ARG A 570 -9.72 -28.66 -5.88
CA ARG A 570 -10.50 -29.49 -6.83
C ARG A 570 -12.01 -29.23 -6.84
N TRP A 571 -12.44 -28.09 -6.31
CA TRP A 571 -13.84 -27.65 -6.35
C TRP A 571 -13.97 -26.33 -7.10
N GLU A 572 -15.14 -26.13 -7.70
CA GLU A 572 -15.56 -24.82 -8.19
C GLU A 572 -16.28 -24.06 -7.08
N THR A 573 -15.83 -22.82 -6.85
CA THR A 573 -16.55 -21.84 -6.03
C THR A 573 -17.39 -21.00 -6.98
N GLU A 574 -18.66 -21.37 -7.13
CA GLU A 574 -19.59 -20.74 -8.09
C GLU A 574 -20.36 -19.54 -7.49
N GLU A 575 -21.03 -18.80 -8.37
CA GLU A 575 -22.05 -17.79 -8.08
C GLU A 575 -21.62 -16.57 -7.26
N VAL A 576 -20.36 -16.14 -7.39
CA VAL A 576 -19.94 -14.85 -6.84
C VAL A 576 -20.47 -13.71 -7.71
N ASN A 577 -21.75 -13.37 -7.48
CA ASN A 577 -22.51 -12.39 -8.24
C ASN A 577 -22.53 -11.03 -7.53
N HIS A 578 -22.26 -9.97 -8.29
CA HIS A 578 -22.17 -8.61 -7.76
C HIS A 578 -22.88 -7.59 -8.64
N GLY A 579 -23.66 -6.70 -8.01
CA GLY A 579 -24.50 -5.72 -8.72
C GLY A 579 -25.73 -6.34 -9.39
N CYS A 580 -25.91 -7.66 -9.29
CA CYS A 580 -27.05 -8.37 -9.84
C CYS A 580 -28.17 -8.31 -8.79
N ASP A 581 -29.33 -7.75 -9.15
CA ASP A 581 -30.49 -7.75 -8.26
C ASP A 581 -30.85 -9.19 -7.85
N LYS A 582 -31.10 -9.39 -6.56
CA LYS A 582 -31.62 -10.66 -6.02
C LYS A 582 -33.11 -10.80 -6.35
N THR A 583 -33.44 -10.82 -7.62
CA THR A 583 -34.76 -11.23 -8.11
C THR A 583 -34.49 -12.11 -9.31
N ASP A 584 -34.43 -13.42 -9.06
CA ASP A 584 -34.86 -14.51 -9.95
C ASP A 584 -34.27 -15.83 -9.41
N GLY A 585 -34.86 -16.27 -8.31
CA GLY A 585 -34.56 -17.54 -7.65
C GLY A 585 -35.82 -18.15 -7.05
N ASN A 586 -36.92 -18.10 -7.80
CA ASN A 586 -38.12 -18.89 -7.54
C ASN A 586 -38.55 -19.47 -8.89
N GLY A 587 -38.16 -20.71 -9.18
CA GLY A 587 -38.33 -21.28 -10.51
C GLY A 587 -37.90 -22.74 -10.64
N LYS A 588 -38.59 -23.60 -9.88
CA LYS A 588 -38.64 -25.08 -9.91
C LYS A 588 -37.67 -25.86 -9.03
#